data_AF-A0A4R0JYE8-F1
#
_entry.id   AF-A0A4R0JYE8-F1
#
_cell.length_a   1.000
_cell.length_b   1.000
_cell.length_c   1.000
_cell.angle_alpha   90.00
_cell.angle_beta   90.00
_cell.angle_gamma   90.00
#
_symmetry.space_group_name_H-M   'P 1'
#
loop_
_entity.id
_entity.type
_entity.pdbx_description
1 polymer ?
#
loop_
_entity_poly.entity_id
_entity_poly.type
_entity_poly.pdbx_seq_one_letter_code
_entity_poly.pdbx_strand_id
1 'polypeptide(L)'
;MDTQEVGAELHRLADTDPLDPMDAHALLARGRRGRRRRRLFSAGAGIAAVAAVAVPASLMPNLDSGRPPGVAGSSTPATTKAVPPDFTAVPGVPRGEAGAALKVSYAEATRLCALRYPQYKRPIQRNSFWYTGYTVLYELQRGDKAAQCTIPGGDKPSTALVAAARRDPMPATAAARLRNCSVVFWTDVTKWRVMASDTSPQRATNLIAVSPSGRKAVRCTLVPKFDDTAALGSGPGVFSLAGQVRQVFDNDFAQFGMGYAQGCTGCETKYYDGFGRVASNIARIRIAPAGSRNTHDITVTDGWYAVSWLDPDPHGSGKYTLTAYDKTGKVLKTVHN
;
A
#
# COMPACT_ATOMS: atom_id res chain seq x y z
N MET A 1 -22.96 23.33 34.03
CA MET A 1 -22.13 22.22 34.53
C MET A 1 -20.72 22.73 34.54
N ASP A 2 -20.18 22.90 35.74
CA ASP A 2 -18.95 23.62 36.00
C ASP A 2 -17.74 22.73 35.65
N THR A 3 -16.82 23.27 34.85
CA THR A 3 -15.64 22.54 34.38
C THR A 3 -14.64 22.23 35.50
N GLN A 4 -14.75 22.93 36.63
CA GLN A 4 -13.91 22.69 37.80
C GLN A 4 -14.30 21.43 38.58
N GLU A 5 -15.58 21.06 38.63
CA GLU A 5 -16.04 19.82 39.30
C GLU A 5 -15.58 18.57 38.53
N VAL A 6 -15.60 18.61 37.19
CA VAL A 6 -15.15 17.48 36.36
C VAL A 6 -13.64 17.24 36.49
N GLY A 7 -12.85 18.32 36.66
CA GLY A 7 -11.41 18.21 36.86
C GLY A 7 -11.03 17.59 38.21
N ALA A 8 -11.76 17.92 39.27
CA ALA A 8 -11.53 17.36 40.60
C ALA A 8 -11.88 15.86 40.68
N GLU A 9 -12.98 15.45 40.04
CA GLU A 9 -13.41 14.05 40.05
C GLU A 9 -12.46 13.14 39.25
N LEU A 10 -11.88 13.65 38.15
CA LEU A 10 -10.87 12.94 37.37
C LEU A 10 -9.54 12.79 38.11
N HIS A 11 -9.12 13.80 38.87
CA HIS A 11 -7.92 13.68 39.72
C HIS A 11 -8.13 12.65 40.82
N ARG A 12 -9.31 12.63 41.44
CA ARG A 12 -9.65 11.66 42.47
C ARG A 12 -9.63 10.21 41.95
N LEU A 13 -10.15 9.98 40.74
CA LEU A 13 -10.11 8.65 40.10
C LEU A 13 -8.68 8.21 39.76
N ALA A 14 -7.81 9.13 39.36
CA ALA A 14 -6.42 8.83 39.06
C ALA A 14 -5.60 8.47 40.32
N ASP A 15 -5.91 9.08 41.47
CA ASP A 15 -5.24 8.79 42.74
C ASP A 15 -5.74 7.48 43.39
N THR A 16 -6.97 7.05 43.10
CA THR A 16 -7.56 5.83 43.72
C THR A 16 -7.24 4.52 42.99
N ASP A 17 -6.73 4.57 41.76
CA ASP A 17 -6.44 3.36 40.97
C ASP A 17 -5.05 3.44 40.30
N PRO A 18 -3.97 3.35 41.10
CA PRO A 18 -2.62 3.28 40.54
C PRO A 18 -2.50 2.01 39.69
N LEU A 19 -2.35 2.19 38.37
CA LEU A 19 -2.08 1.11 37.43
C LEU A 19 -0.90 0.28 37.95
N ASP A 20 -1.14 -1.00 38.22
CA ASP A 20 -0.11 -1.93 38.66
C ASP A 20 1.13 -1.82 37.74
N PRO A 21 2.35 -1.69 38.29
CA PRO A 21 3.55 -1.58 37.50
C PRO A 21 3.67 -2.81 36.58
N MET A 22 3.66 -2.58 35.27
CA MET A 22 3.80 -3.65 34.29
C MET A 22 5.12 -4.39 34.50
N ASP A 23 5.03 -5.65 34.95
CA ASP A 23 6.19 -6.53 35.06
C ASP A 23 6.67 -6.96 33.66
N ALA A 24 7.55 -6.15 33.09
CA ALA A 24 8.19 -6.40 31.80
C ALA A 24 8.99 -7.73 31.79
N HIS A 25 9.47 -8.19 32.95
CA HIS A 25 10.18 -9.46 33.07
C HIS A 25 9.23 -10.66 32.95
N ALA A 26 8.05 -10.60 33.55
CA ALA A 26 7.01 -11.63 33.39
C ALA A 26 6.55 -11.76 31.92
N LEU A 27 6.38 -10.64 31.21
CA LEU A 27 6.03 -10.62 29.79
C LEU A 27 7.13 -11.23 28.90
N LEU A 28 8.40 -10.90 29.15
CA LEU A 28 9.54 -11.47 28.41
C LEU A 28 9.72 -12.97 28.69
N ALA A 29 9.52 -13.42 29.94
CA ALA A 29 9.60 -14.83 30.31
C ALA A 29 8.48 -15.67 29.67
N ARG A 30 7.27 -15.11 29.51
CA ARG A 30 6.15 -15.76 28.82
C ARG A 30 6.41 -15.88 27.31
N GLY A 31 6.99 -14.85 26.69
CA GLY A 31 7.42 -14.87 25.29
C GLY A 31 8.53 -15.88 24.99
N ARG A 32 9.50 -16.04 25.89
CA ARG A 32 10.61 -17.01 25.74
C ARG A 32 10.14 -18.46 25.85
N ARG A 33 9.16 -18.77 26.73
CA ARG A 33 8.58 -20.12 26.85
C ARG A 33 7.79 -20.55 25.61
N GLY A 34 7.08 -19.63 24.95
CA GLY A 34 6.34 -19.93 23.71
C GLY A 34 7.24 -20.31 22.53
N ARG A 35 8.47 -19.77 22.46
CA ARG A 35 9.41 -20.03 21.36
C ARG A 35 10.11 -21.40 21.47
N ARG A 36 10.29 -21.93 22.69
CA ARG A 36 10.86 -23.27 22.91
C ARG A 36 9.89 -24.39 22.53
N ARG A 37 8.58 -24.25 22.77
CA ARG A 37 7.58 -25.26 22.37
C ARG A 37 7.46 -25.47 20.86
N ARG A 38 7.70 -24.43 20.04
CA ARG A 38 7.60 -24.54 18.56
C ARG A 38 8.79 -25.23 17.90
N ARG A 39 9.91 -25.45 18.59
CA ARG A 39 11.06 -26.20 18.04
C ARG A 39 10.95 -27.71 18.21
N LEU A 40 10.01 -28.21 19.01
CA LEU A 40 9.80 -29.64 19.23
C LEU A 40 8.78 -30.28 18.27
N PHE A 41 8.04 -29.48 17.50
CA PHE A 41 7.01 -29.99 16.56
C PHE A 41 7.41 -29.94 15.08
N SER A 42 8.64 -29.51 14.75
CA SER A 42 9.10 -29.40 13.34
C SER A 42 10.16 -30.44 12.96
N ALA A 43 10.35 -31.47 13.76
CA ALA A 43 11.28 -32.58 13.51
C ALA A 43 10.55 -33.92 13.52
N GLY A 44 9.59 -34.11 12.60
CA GLY A 44 8.93 -35.40 12.43
C GLY A 44 7.71 -35.34 11.51
N ALA A 45 7.90 -35.71 10.24
CA ALA A 45 6.98 -36.52 9.43
C ALA A 45 7.43 -36.48 7.96
N GLY A 46 8.12 -37.53 7.54
CA GLY A 46 8.35 -37.84 6.13
C GLY A 46 7.36 -38.89 5.61
N ILE A 47 7.15 -38.83 4.28
CA ILE A 47 6.83 -39.90 3.31
C ILE A 47 5.50 -40.69 3.44
N ALA A 48 4.61 -40.53 2.44
CA ALA A 48 3.81 -41.54 1.70
C ALA A 48 2.75 -40.81 0.83
N ALA A 49 2.15 -41.30 -0.26
CA ALA A 49 2.42 -42.25 -1.34
C ALA A 49 1.36 -41.94 -2.44
N VAL A 50 1.56 -42.46 -3.65
CA VAL A 50 0.93 -42.12 -4.94
C VAL A 50 -0.58 -42.45 -5.03
N ALA A 51 -1.35 -41.66 -5.77
CA ALA A 51 -2.46 -42.15 -6.59
C ALA A 51 -2.55 -41.36 -7.91
N ALA A 52 -2.28 -42.04 -9.02
CA ALA A 52 -2.40 -41.55 -10.38
C ALA A 52 -3.85 -41.70 -10.87
N VAL A 53 -4.41 -40.66 -11.47
CA VAL A 53 -5.58 -40.75 -12.34
C VAL A 53 -5.30 -39.89 -13.58
N ALA A 54 -5.33 -40.54 -14.74
CA ALA A 54 -5.11 -39.94 -16.04
C ALA A 54 -6.40 -40.05 -16.86
N VAL A 55 -6.98 -38.92 -17.32
CA VAL A 55 -7.95 -38.80 -18.44
C VAL A 55 -7.92 -37.31 -18.90
N PRO A 56 -8.23 -36.94 -20.17
CA PRO A 56 -7.28 -36.52 -21.20
C PRO A 56 -7.26 -35.00 -21.44
N ALA A 57 -6.18 -34.51 -22.02
CA ALA A 57 -6.03 -33.12 -22.44
C ALA A 57 -6.86 -32.84 -23.72
N SER A 58 -7.91 -32.04 -23.57
CA SER A 58 -8.50 -31.28 -24.68
C SER A 58 -8.39 -29.79 -24.37
N LEU A 59 -7.44 -29.14 -25.04
CA LEU A 59 -7.43 -27.74 -25.49
C LEU A 59 -8.00 -26.68 -24.53
N MET A 60 -7.11 -25.96 -23.83
CA MET A 60 -7.21 -24.50 -23.69
C MET A 60 -5.88 -23.88 -23.21
N PRO A 61 -5.45 -22.71 -23.75
CA PRO A 61 -4.20 -22.06 -23.42
C PRO A 61 -4.33 -21.13 -22.20
N ASN A 62 -3.26 -21.05 -21.40
CA ASN A 62 -2.92 -20.00 -20.42
C ASN A 62 -3.95 -19.62 -19.35
N LEU A 63 -3.76 -20.17 -18.15
CA LEU A 63 -4.04 -19.49 -16.89
C LEU A 63 -2.87 -19.75 -15.94
N ASP A 64 -1.88 -18.85 -15.92
CA ASP A 64 -0.93 -18.74 -14.82
C ASP A 64 -1.69 -18.17 -13.60
N SER A 65 -2.43 -19.04 -12.93
CA SER A 65 -3.02 -18.79 -11.62
C SER A 65 -2.31 -19.68 -10.59
N GLY A 66 -1.63 -19.04 -9.64
CA GLY A 66 -1.10 -19.72 -8.46
C GLY A 66 0.42 -19.66 -8.31
N ARG A 67 0.95 -18.47 -8.02
CA ARG A 67 2.17 -18.37 -7.23
C ARG A 67 1.90 -17.45 -6.03
N PRO A 68 2.04 -17.93 -4.78
CA PRO A 68 1.95 -17.05 -3.62
C PRO A 68 3.04 -15.97 -3.73
N PRO A 69 2.78 -14.70 -3.37
CA PRO A 69 3.78 -13.65 -3.50
C PRO A 69 5.01 -13.99 -2.64
N GLY A 70 6.13 -14.24 -3.33
CA GLY A 70 7.38 -14.64 -2.72
C GLY A 70 7.96 -13.56 -1.82
N VAL A 71 8.56 -13.98 -0.71
CA VAL A 71 9.41 -13.14 0.14
C VAL A 71 10.71 -12.87 -0.63
N ALA A 72 11.08 -11.60 -0.82
CA ALA A 72 12.31 -11.23 -1.49
C ALA A 72 13.52 -11.60 -0.61
N GLY A 73 14.34 -12.54 -1.07
CA GLY A 73 15.64 -12.82 -0.45
C GLY A 73 16.24 -14.17 -0.78
N SER A 74 16.77 -14.34 -1.99
CA SER A 74 17.92 -15.23 -2.20
C SER A 74 18.60 -14.87 -3.52
N SER A 75 19.61 -14.01 -3.46
CA SER A 75 20.64 -13.95 -4.49
C SER A 75 22.03 -14.02 -3.84
N THR A 76 22.72 -15.07 -4.27
CA THR A 76 24.06 -15.60 -3.99
C THR A 76 25.17 -14.54 -4.10
N PRO A 77 26.26 -14.64 -3.33
CA PRO A 77 27.32 -13.63 -3.29
C PRO A 77 28.18 -13.66 -4.55
N ALA A 78 28.32 -12.52 -5.24
CA ALA A 78 29.33 -12.33 -6.27
C ALA A 78 29.92 -10.91 -6.23
N THR A 79 31.24 -10.89 -6.01
CA THR A 79 32.23 -9.87 -6.42
C THR A 79 32.16 -8.46 -5.82
N THR A 80 33.19 -8.17 -5.01
CA THR A 80 33.57 -6.89 -4.41
C THR A 80 34.00 -5.84 -5.46
N LYS A 81 33.04 -5.25 -6.16
CA LYS A 81 33.04 -3.81 -6.35
C LYS A 81 32.02 -3.27 -5.36
N ALA A 82 32.37 -2.26 -4.57
CA ALA A 82 31.43 -1.65 -3.63
C ALA A 82 30.26 -1.08 -4.42
N VAL A 83 29.20 -1.89 -4.61
CA VAL A 83 27.93 -1.42 -5.11
C VAL A 83 27.47 -0.39 -4.10
N PRO A 84 27.26 0.88 -4.49
CA PRO A 84 26.77 1.89 -3.58
C PRO A 84 25.53 1.33 -2.87
N PRO A 85 25.37 1.51 -1.55
CA PRO A 85 24.17 1.05 -0.88
C PRO A 85 22.97 1.60 -1.63
N ASP A 86 22.04 0.72 -1.97
CA ASP A 86 20.83 1.03 -2.75
C ASP A 86 20.07 2.24 -2.19
N PHE A 87 20.16 2.45 -0.87
CA PHE A 87 19.62 3.60 -0.17
C PHE A 87 20.62 4.24 0.78
N THR A 88 20.66 5.58 0.76
CA THR A 88 21.42 6.42 1.71
C THR A 88 20.48 7.08 2.72
N ALA A 89 21.00 7.40 3.90
CA ALA A 89 20.19 8.05 4.94
C ALA A 89 19.87 9.50 4.57
N VAL A 90 18.63 9.92 4.82
CA VAL A 90 18.27 11.35 4.85
C VAL A 90 18.52 11.88 6.26
N PRO A 91 19.36 12.92 6.45
CA PRO A 91 19.61 13.48 7.77
C PRO A 91 18.32 13.93 8.47
N GLY A 92 18.18 13.58 9.75
CA GLY A 92 17.03 13.95 10.59
C GLY A 92 15.79 13.06 10.42
N VAL A 93 15.76 12.13 9.46
CA VAL A 93 14.63 11.22 9.23
C VAL A 93 15.04 9.78 9.51
N PRO A 94 14.33 9.04 10.39
CA PRO A 94 14.58 7.62 10.62
C PRO A 94 14.49 6.79 9.33
N ARG A 95 15.26 5.69 9.25
CA ARG A 95 15.27 4.80 8.09
C ARG A 95 14.21 3.70 8.16
N GLY A 96 13.87 3.13 7.01
CA GLY A 96 12.98 1.99 6.86
C GLY A 96 11.58 2.25 7.44
N GLU A 97 11.02 1.23 8.10
CA GLU A 97 9.68 1.29 8.68
C GLU A 97 9.50 2.45 9.70
N ALA A 98 10.56 2.81 10.43
CA ALA A 98 10.50 3.91 11.41
C ALA A 98 10.33 5.28 10.75
N GLY A 99 10.88 5.45 9.55
CA GLY A 99 10.70 6.65 8.73
C GLY A 99 9.40 6.69 7.94
N ALA A 100 8.65 5.58 7.91
CA ALA A 100 7.46 5.40 7.10
C ALA A 100 6.21 5.96 7.80
N ALA A 101 5.45 6.84 7.12
CA ALA A 101 4.30 7.52 7.68
C ALA A 101 4.63 8.25 9.00
N LEU A 102 5.81 8.87 9.06
CA LEU A 102 6.25 9.66 10.19
C LEU A 102 5.64 11.05 10.07
N LYS A 103 4.94 11.50 11.11
CA LYS A 103 4.46 12.88 11.18
C LYS A 103 5.66 13.81 11.32
N VAL A 104 5.74 14.82 10.48
CA VAL A 104 6.81 15.83 10.49
C VAL A 104 6.24 17.23 10.63
N SER A 105 7.08 18.19 10.99
CA SER A 105 6.69 19.60 10.99
C SER A 105 6.57 20.12 9.56
N TYR A 106 5.86 21.23 9.37
CA TYR A 106 5.80 21.93 8.08
C TYR A 106 7.18 22.29 7.53
N ALA A 107 8.06 22.80 8.40
CA ALA A 107 9.42 23.19 8.03
C ALA A 107 10.22 21.98 7.54
N GLU A 108 10.09 20.84 8.22
CA GLU A 108 10.75 19.60 7.84
C GLU A 108 10.18 19.02 6.54
N ALA A 109 8.87 19.01 6.37
CA ALA A 109 8.24 18.60 5.11
C ALA A 109 8.70 19.46 3.93
N THR A 110 8.79 20.79 4.13
CA THR A 110 9.30 21.72 3.12
C THR A 110 10.75 21.45 2.78
N ARG A 111 11.60 21.21 3.78
CA ARG A 111 13.02 20.84 3.60
C ARG A 111 13.16 19.54 2.80
N LEU A 112 12.38 18.52 3.14
CA LEU A 112 12.40 17.23 2.44
C LEU A 112 11.91 17.36 1.00
N CYS A 113 10.85 18.13 0.76
CA CYS A 113 10.38 18.43 -0.59
C CYS A 113 11.42 19.19 -1.42
N ALA A 114 12.10 20.19 -0.84
CA ALA A 114 13.19 20.91 -1.49
C ALA A 114 14.40 20.02 -1.79
N LEU A 115 14.69 19.04 -0.93
CA LEU A 115 15.75 18.04 -1.15
C LEU A 115 15.45 17.14 -2.35
N ARG A 116 14.20 16.72 -2.52
CA ARG A 116 13.78 15.84 -3.62
C ARG A 116 13.55 16.59 -4.93
N TYR A 117 12.97 17.79 -4.84
CA TYR A 117 12.57 18.59 -6.00
C TYR A 117 13.18 20.00 -5.92
N PRO A 118 14.51 20.13 -6.09
CA PRO A 118 15.20 21.41 -5.93
C PRO A 118 14.78 22.47 -6.96
N GLN A 119 14.12 22.07 -8.06
CA GLN A 119 13.59 22.97 -9.08
C GLN A 119 12.36 23.76 -8.63
N TYR A 120 11.57 23.26 -7.67
CA TYR A 120 10.41 23.97 -7.16
C TYR A 120 10.82 24.83 -5.96
N LYS A 121 10.84 26.15 -6.13
CA LYS A 121 11.22 27.12 -5.09
C LYS A 121 10.06 27.59 -4.22
N ARG A 122 8.83 27.34 -4.66
CA ARG A 122 7.61 27.71 -3.95
C ARG A 122 7.35 26.77 -2.76
N PRO A 123 6.71 27.27 -1.69
CA PRO A 123 6.36 26.46 -0.54
C PRO A 123 5.31 25.39 -0.89
N ILE A 124 5.28 24.33 -0.08
CA ILE A 124 4.14 23.41 -0.05
C ILE A 124 2.95 24.07 0.65
N GLN A 125 1.73 23.70 0.26
CA GLN A 125 0.50 24.19 0.87
C GLN A 125 0.49 23.88 2.37
N ARG A 126 0.01 24.85 3.15
CA ARG A 126 -0.20 24.67 4.59
C ARG A 126 -1.47 23.84 4.83
N ASN A 127 -1.29 22.60 5.31
CA ASN A 127 -2.36 21.69 5.72
C ASN A 127 -1.98 21.02 7.05
N SER A 128 -2.86 20.32 7.75
CA SER A 128 -2.49 19.70 9.05
C SER A 128 -1.84 18.31 8.93
N PHE A 129 -1.56 17.83 7.71
CA PHE A 129 -1.26 16.42 7.42
C PHE A 129 0.07 16.23 6.68
N TRP A 130 1.18 16.62 7.32
CA TRP A 130 2.53 16.35 6.80
C TRP A 130 3.08 15.04 7.36
N TYR A 131 3.02 14.00 6.54
CA TYR A 131 3.59 12.69 6.85
C TYR A 131 4.56 12.29 5.73
N THR A 132 5.68 11.68 6.09
CA THR A 132 6.56 11.06 5.09
C THR A 132 5.79 10.01 4.28
N GLY A 133 6.05 9.97 2.98
CA GLY A 133 5.34 9.13 2.02
C GLY A 133 3.97 9.66 1.58
N TYR A 134 3.50 10.82 2.08
CA TYR A 134 2.29 11.48 1.56
C TYR A 134 2.62 12.50 0.49
N THR A 135 1.70 12.63 -0.47
CA THR A 135 1.75 13.67 -1.48
C THR A 135 1.03 14.94 -1.00
N VAL A 136 1.74 16.06 -1.06
CA VAL A 136 1.24 17.40 -0.78
C VAL A 136 1.37 18.27 -2.03
N LEU A 137 0.50 19.26 -2.17
CA LEU A 137 0.57 20.21 -3.27
C LEU A 137 1.53 21.34 -2.95
N TYR A 138 2.19 21.86 -3.97
CA TYR A 138 2.82 23.18 -3.89
C TYR A 138 1.76 24.29 -3.92
N GLU A 139 2.04 25.44 -3.31
CA GLU A 139 1.19 26.62 -3.44
C GLU A 139 1.09 27.03 -4.92
N LEU A 140 -0.12 27.37 -5.37
CA LEU A 140 -0.37 27.75 -6.76
C LEU A 140 -0.45 29.27 -6.87
N GLN A 141 0.35 29.86 -7.77
CA GLN A 141 0.16 31.23 -8.20
C GLN A 141 -0.53 31.27 -9.57
N ARG A 142 -1.11 32.42 -9.94
CA ARG A 142 -1.82 32.58 -11.22
C ARG A 142 -0.85 32.34 -12.38
N GLY A 143 -1.18 31.40 -13.26
CA GLY A 143 -0.34 31.01 -14.41
C GLY A 143 0.62 29.85 -14.15
N ASP A 144 0.73 29.39 -12.89
CA ASP A 144 1.56 28.23 -12.57
C ASP A 144 0.93 26.91 -13.03
N LYS A 145 1.78 25.97 -13.44
CA LYS A 145 1.39 24.56 -13.52
C LYS A 145 1.28 23.95 -12.12
N ALA A 146 0.28 23.10 -11.91
CA ALA A 146 0.19 22.32 -10.68
C ALA A 146 1.44 21.44 -10.50
N ALA A 147 1.98 21.41 -9.28
CA ALA A 147 3.03 20.47 -8.92
C ALA A 147 2.75 19.89 -7.55
N GLN A 148 3.24 18.67 -7.34
CA GLN A 148 3.06 17.95 -6.09
C GLN A 148 4.42 17.47 -5.58
N CYS A 149 4.50 17.22 -4.29
CA CYS A 149 5.65 16.60 -3.64
C CYS A 149 5.17 15.41 -2.82
N THR A 150 5.66 14.21 -3.12
CA THR A 150 5.62 13.11 -2.15
C THR A 150 6.75 13.31 -1.14
N ILE A 151 6.41 13.67 0.10
CA ILE A 151 7.36 13.98 1.18
C ILE A 151 8.29 12.78 1.37
N PRO A 152 9.61 12.92 1.13
CA PRO A 152 10.56 11.82 1.30
C PRO A 152 10.54 11.18 2.70
N GLY A 153 10.70 9.85 2.75
CA GLY A 153 11.13 9.14 3.95
C GLY A 153 12.65 9.21 4.14
N GLY A 154 13.17 8.37 5.04
CA GLY A 154 14.56 8.38 5.46
C GLY A 154 15.56 7.65 4.55
N ASP A 155 15.10 7.03 3.46
CA ASP A 155 15.92 6.19 2.57
C ASP A 155 16.01 6.80 1.18
N LYS A 156 16.96 7.71 0.97
CA LYS A 156 17.20 8.33 -0.34
C LYS A 156 17.74 7.28 -1.33
N PRO A 157 17.04 7.00 -2.44
CA PRO A 157 17.46 6.00 -3.41
C PRO A 157 18.73 6.43 -4.17
N SER A 158 19.56 5.46 -4.54
CA SER A 158 20.69 5.68 -5.43
C SER A 158 20.24 6.10 -6.82
N THR A 159 21.12 6.76 -7.58
CA THR A 159 20.86 7.11 -8.98
C THR A 159 20.60 5.88 -9.85
N ALA A 160 21.26 4.76 -9.54
CA ALA A 160 21.05 3.48 -10.21
C ALA A 160 19.64 2.92 -9.97
N LEU A 161 19.12 3.00 -8.74
CA LEU A 161 17.74 2.61 -8.45
C LEU A 161 16.72 3.50 -9.16
N VAL A 162 16.94 4.82 -9.16
CA VAL A 162 16.08 5.77 -9.90
C VAL A 162 16.08 5.44 -11.39
N ALA A 163 17.25 5.19 -11.98
CA ALA A 163 17.37 4.82 -13.39
C ALA A 163 16.72 3.47 -13.70
N ALA A 164 16.82 2.48 -12.81
CA ALA A 164 16.13 1.20 -12.95
C ALA A 164 14.60 1.37 -12.92
N ALA A 165 14.07 2.15 -11.97
CA ALA A 165 12.64 2.45 -11.88
C ALA A 165 12.12 3.24 -13.10
N ARG A 166 12.93 4.13 -13.67
CA ARG A 166 12.57 4.85 -14.91
C ARG A 166 12.53 3.95 -16.14
N ARG A 167 13.45 2.98 -16.25
CA ARG A 167 13.50 2.02 -17.38
C ARG A 167 12.34 1.02 -17.35
N ASP A 168 11.92 0.64 -16.17
CA ASP A 168 10.86 -0.34 -15.95
C ASP A 168 9.89 0.23 -14.89
N PRO A 169 8.98 1.14 -15.29
CA PRO A 169 8.16 1.90 -14.34
C PRO A 169 6.95 1.11 -13.84
N MET A 170 6.46 0.12 -14.60
CA MET A 170 5.38 -0.80 -14.22
C MET A 170 5.83 -2.27 -14.27
N PRO A 171 6.70 -2.70 -13.35
CA PRO A 171 7.22 -4.06 -13.33
C PRO A 171 6.14 -5.12 -13.12
N ALA A 172 6.33 -6.28 -13.73
CA ALA A 172 5.45 -7.44 -13.55
C ALA A 172 5.65 -8.13 -12.19
N THR A 173 6.85 -8.10 -11.60
CA THR A 173 7.16 -8.85 -10.38
C THR A 173 6.93 -8.03 -9.11
N ALA A 174 6.48 -8.70 -8.03
CA ALA A 174 6.27 -8.06 -6.73
C ALA A 174 7.55 -7.37 -6.20
N ALA A 175 8.71 -8.03 -6.33
CA ALA A 175 9.99 -7.46 -5.89
C ALA A 175 10.35 -6.17 -6.63
N ALA A 176 10.18 -6.14 -7.96
CA ALA A 176 10.46 -4.94 -8.75
C ALA A 176 9.40 -3.84 -8.50
N ARG A 177 8.14 -4.20 -8.25
CA ARG A 177 7.11 -3.24 -7.80
C ARG A 177 7.51 -2.57 -6.49
N LEU A 178 7.93 -3.34 -5.49
CA LEU A 178 8.41 -2.80 -4.22
C LEU A 178 9.67 -1.94 -4.37
N ARG A 179 10.61 -2.31 -5.25
CA ARG A 179 11.76 -1.46 -5.62
C ARG A 179 11.28 -0.10 -6.12
N ASN A 180 10.37 -0.07 -7.09
CA ASN A 180 9.87 1.19 -7.64
C ASN A 180 9.11 2.01 -6.59
N CYS A 181 8.28 1.37 -5.75
CA CYS A 181 7.63 2.06 -4.64
C CYS A 181 8.64 2.65 -3.66
N SER A 182 9.76 1.96 -3.41
CA SER A 182 10.81 2.48 -2.53
C SER A 182 11.44 3.77 -3.08
N VAL A 183 11.62 3.85 -4.40
CA VAL A 183 12.08 5.07 -5.09
C VAL A 183 11.04 6.18 -4.99
N VAL A 184 9.75 5.86 -5.06
CA VAL A 184 8.65 6.83 -4.94
C VAL A 184 8.54 7.39 -3.52
N PHE A 185 8.73 6.56 -2.48
CA PHE A 185 8.56 6.98 -1.09
C PHE A 185 9.84 7.50 -0.42
N TRP A 186 11.02 7.20 -0.98
CA TRP A 186 12.30 7.30 -0.27
C TRP A 186 12.23 6.54 1.06
N THR A 187 11.71 5.31 1.00
CA THR A 187 11.59 4.38 2.12
C THR A 187 11.87 3.00 1.57
N ASP A 188 12.82 2.25 2.14
CA ASP A 188 13.06 0.88 1.67
C ASP A 188 11.89 -0.04 2.07
N VAL A 189 11.05 -0.35 1.08
CA VAL A 189 9.91 -1.26 1.22
C VAL A 189 10.15 -2.61 0.53
N THR A 190 11.37 -2.90 0.08
CA THR A 190 11.70 -4.12 -0.68
C THR A 190 11.43 -5.41 0.08
N LYS A 191 11.44 -5.36 1.41
CA LYS A 191 11.17 -6.50 2.32
C LYS A 191 9.73 -6.54 2.84
N TRP A 192 8.84 -5.68 2.33
CA TRP A 192 7.44 -5.64 2.76
C TRP A 192 6.63 -6.70 2.03
N ARG A 193 5.55 -7.18 2.63
CA ARG A 193 4.69 -8.20 2.02
C ARG A 193 3.63 -7.53 1.15
N VAL A 194 3.63 -7.79 -0.15
CA VAL A 194 2.54 -7.37 -1.05
C VAL A 194 1.28 -8.15 -0.65
N MET A 195 0.24 -7.41 -0.30
CA MET A 195 -1.06 -7.95 0.10
C MET A 195 -2.00 -8.04 -1.10
N ALA A 196 -2.06 -6.97 -1.88
CA ALA A 196 -2.89 -6.90 -3.08
C ALA A 196 -2.15 -6.14 -4.16
N SER A 197 -2.40 -6.52 -5.41
CA SER A 197 -1.95 -5.74 -6.56
C SER A 197 -2.88 -5.97 -7.73
N ASP A 198 -3.12 -4.91 -8.47
CA ASP A 198 -3.94 -4.92 -9.67
C ASP A 198 -3.26 -4.04 -10.72
N THR A 199 -3.36 -4.43 -11.99
CA THR A 199 -2.65 -3.75 -13.08
C THR A 199 -3.59 -3.55 -14.25
N SER A 200 -3.79 -2.28 -14.59
CA SER A 200 -4.36 -1.90 -15.86
C SER A 200 -3.22 -1.73 -16.87
N PRO A 201 -3.18 -2.54 -17.94
CA PRO A 201 -2.17 -2.43 -18.98
C PRO A 201 -2.04 -0.99 -19.48
N GLN A 202 -0.80 -0.53 -19.63
CA GLN A 202 -0.47 0.81 -20.16
C GLN A 202 -1.00 2.00 -19.32
N ARG A 203 -1.49 1.77 -18.10
CA ARG A 203 -2.07 2.84 -17.26
C ARG A 203 -1.48 2.90 -15.88
N ALA A 204 -1.59 1.83 -15.12
CA ALA A 204 -1.07 1.79 -13.78
C ALA A 204 -0.99 0.38 -13.23
N THR A 205 -0.09 0.21 -12.26
CA THR A 205 -0.09 -0.90 -11.32
C THR A 205 -0.32 -0.34 -9.94
N ASN A 206 -1.43 -0.73 -9.33
CA ASN A 206 -1.72 -0.42 -7.94
C ASN A 206 -1.31 -1.60 -7.07
N LEU A 207 -0.72 -1.33 -5.92
CA LEU A 207 -0.47 -2.34 -4.91
C LEU A 207 -0.58 -1.81 -3.48
N ILE A 208 -0.89 -2.72 -2.57
CA ILE A 208 -0.74 -2.53 -1.14
C ILE A 208 0.32 -3.48 -0.62
N ALA A 209 1.26 -2.97 0.17
CA ALA A 209 2.20 -3.80 0.90
C ALA A 209 2.22 -3.45 2.39
N VAL A 210 2.41 -4.48 3.23
CA VAL A 210 2.43 -4.37 4.69
C VAL A 210 3.84 -4.61 5.21
N SER A 211 4.26 -3.76 6.13
CA SER A 211 5.56 -3.83 6.79
C SER A 211 5.80 -5.16 7.53
N PRO A 212 7.05 -5.58 7.75
CA PRO A 212 7.36 -6.81 8.49
C PRO A 212 6.77 -6.85 9.91
N SER A 213 6.68 -5.70 10.59
CA SER A 213 6.04 -5.63 11.92
C SER A 213 4.51 -5.73 11.86
N GLY A 214 3.92 -5.54 10.68
CA GLY A 214 2.48 -5.45 10.49
C GLY A 214 1.87 -4.16 11.04
N ARG A 215 2.64 -3.10 11.31
CA ARG A 215 2.11 -1.83 11.87
C ARG A 215 1.89 -0.73 10.83
N LYS A 216 2.57 -0.82 9.68
CA LYS A 216 2.49 0.13 8.57
C LYS A 216 2.07 -0.57 7.28
N ALA A 217 1.39 0.17 6.40
CA ALA A 217 1.19 -0.22 5.01
C ALA A 217 1.52 0.93 4.06
N VAL A 218 1.86 0.56 2.82
CA VAL A 218 1.95 1.48 1.69
C VAL A 218 0.85 1.15 0.70
N ARG A 219 0.26 2.20 0.11
CA ARG A 219 -0.51 2.13 -1.14
C ARG A 219 0.33 2.79 -2.22
N CYS A 220 0.63 2.09 -3.29
CA CYS A 220 1.56 2.55 -4.31
C CYS A 220 0.92 2.41 -5.68
N THR A 221 0.90 3.53 -6.40
CA THR A 221 0.44 3.63 -7.79
C THR A 221 1.67 3.82 -8.66
N LEU A 222 1.97 2.84 -9.50
CA LEU A 222 3.06 2.89 -10.48
C LEU A 222 2.46 3.16 -11.86
N VAL A 223 3.01 4.11 -12.62
CA VAL A 223 2.46 4.58 -13.91
C VAL A 223 3.49 4.42 -15.05
N PRO A 224 3.09 4.35 -16.33
CA PRO A 224 3.98 4.06 -17.46
C PRO A 224 5.07 5.11 -17.69
N LYS A 225 4.81 6.35 -17.27
CA LYS A 225 5.82 7.40 -17.23
C LYS A 225 6.12 7.64 -15.76
N PHE A 226 7.39 7.48 -15.38
CA PHE A 226 7.85 7.87 -14.06
C PHE A 226 7.76 9.40 -13.96
N ASP A 227 6.56 9.90 -13.71
CA ASP A 227 6.30 11.32 -13.60
C ASP A 227 6.63 11.74 -12.16
N ASP A 228 7.64 12.59 -12.04
CA ASP A 228 8.06 13.20 -10.78
C ASP A 228 6.96 14.09 -10.16
N THR A 229 5.83 14.26 -10.85
CA THR A 229 4.75 15.20 -10.56
C THR A 229 3.39 14.53 -10.33
N ALA A 230 3.31 13.26 -9.94
CA ALA A 230 2.06 12.49 -9.77
C ALA A 230 0.86 13.38 -9.39
N ALA A 231 0.10 13.84 -10.39
CA ALA A 231 -0.75 15.03 -10.29
C ALA A 231 -2.17 14.73 -9.78
N LEU A 232 -2.34 13.62 -9.05
CA LEU A 232 -3.62 12.94 -8.99
C LEU A 232 -4.01 12.72 -7.52
N GLY A 233 -5.27 13.03 -7.20
CA GLY A 233 -5.83 13.08 -5.84
C GLY A 233 -5.84 11.74 -5.07
N SER A 234 -5.12 10.73 -5.54
CA SER A 234 -4.90 9.43 -4.90
C SER A 234 -3.45 8.97 -5.10
N GLY A 235 -2.52 9.93 -5.06
CA GLY A 235 -1.09 9.64 -5.16
C GLY A 235 -0.61 8.58 -4.17
N PRO A 236 0.56 7.97 -4.46
CA PRO A 236 1.19 6.97 -3.59
C PRO A 236 1.25 7.50 -2.14
N GLY A 237 0.96 6.62 -1.18
CA GLY A 237 0.84 6.97 0.24
C GLY A 237 1.40 5.90 1.16
N VAL A 238 1.96 6.29 2.30
CA VAL A 238 2.39 5.38 3.37
C VAL A 238 1.63 5.72 4.64
N PHE A 239 0.97 4.76 5.30
CA PHE A 239 0.12 5.04 6.46
C PHE A 239 0.31 4.04 7.61
N SER A 240 -0.07 4.49 8.81
CA SER A 240 -0.14 3.64 10.00
C SER A 240 -1.43 2.82 9.98
N LEU A 241 -1.33 1.50 10.17
CA LEU A 241 -2.52 0.63 10.16
C LEU A 241 -3.46 0.98 11.32
N ALA A 242 -2.90 1.22 12.51
CA ALA A 242 -3.68 1.53 13.71
C ALA A 242 -4.43 2.87 13.63
N GLY A 243 -4.00 3.79 12.77
CA GLY A 243 -4.59 5.13 12.64
C GLY A 243 -5.47 5.34 11.41
N GLN A 244 -5.36 4.49 10.39
CA GLN A 244 -5.99 4.75 9.08
C GLN A 244 -6.67 3.56 8.42
N VAL A 245 -6.44 2.33 8.91
CA VAL A 245 -7.15 1.17 8.37
C VAL A 245 -8.45 1.04 9.12
N ARG A 246 -9.41 1.88 8.74
CA ARG A 246 -10.81 1.57 9.03
C ARG A 246 -11.13 0.25 8.32
N GLN A 247 -11.60 -0.73 9.08
CA GLN A 247 -12.36 -1.81 8.47
C GLN A 247 -13.55 -1.14 7.80
N VAL A 248 -13.56 -1.10 6.47
CA VAL A 248 -14.74 -0.72 5.73
C VAL A 248 -15.71 -1.87 5.99
N PHE A 249 -16.81 -1.63 6.72
CA PHE A 249 -18.17 -2.17 6.55
C PHE A 249 -18.95 -2.14 7.88
N ASP A 250 -20.17 -1.60 7.96
CA ASP A 250 -21.22 -1.23 6.97
C ASP A 250 -21.62 0.28 7.07
N ASN A 251 -22.19 0.96 6.07
CA ASN A 251 -23.28 0.64 5.12
C ASN A 251 -22.87 0.95 3.65
N ASP A 252 -23.45 0.34 2.61
CA ASP A 252 -23.23 0.65 1.17
C ASP A 252 -21.79 0.70 0.62
N PHE A 253 -20.93 -0.31 0.81
CA PHE A 253 -19.58 -0.29 0.20
C PHE A 253 -18.80 1.01 0.48
N ALA A 254 -19.08 1.70 1.63
CA ALA A 254 -18.80 3.11 1.93
C ALA A 254 -17.31 3.48 2.04
N GLN A 255 -16.57 3.18 1.00
CA GLN A 255 -15.86 4.06 0.10
C GLN A 255 -14.97 3.07 -0.65
N PHE A 256 -15.52 2.32 -1.62
CA PHE A 256 -14.69 1.80 -2.69
C PHE A 256 -14.11 3.05 -3.34
N GLY A 257 -12.98 3.50 -2.79
CA GLY A 257 -12.38 4.79 -3.03
C GLY A 257 -11.69 4.68 -4.36
N MET A 258 -12.50 4.58 -5.42
CA MET A 258 -12.06 4.88 -6.74
C MET A 258 -11.69 6.35 -6.69
N GLY A 259 -10.40 6.64 -6.81
CA GLY A 259 -9.92 7.99 -6.98
C GLY A 259 -10.55 8.63 -8.22
N TYR A 260 -10.24 9.90 -8.42
CA TYR A 260 -10.80 10.69 -9.50
C TYR A 260 -10.61 10.01 -10.86
N ALA A 261 -11.71 9.90 -11.61
CA ALA A 261 -11.70 9.49 -13.00
C ALA A 261 -10.77 10.41 -13.81
N GLN A 262 -9.69 9.86 -14.34
CA GLN A 262 -8.80 10.63 -15.20
C GLN A 262 -9.18 10.48 -16.65
N GLY A 263 -9.42 11.62 -17.30
CA GLY A 263 -9.32 11.69 -18.74
C GLY A 263 -7.86 11.42 -19.11
N CYS A 264 -7.62 10.35 -19.84
CA CYS A 264 -6.31 10.09 -20.37
C CYS A 264 -6.17 10.81 -21.72
N THR A 265 -5.04 11.49 -21.95
CA THR A 265 -4.82 12.21 -23.21
C THR A 265 -4.80 11.22 -24.37
N GLY A 266 -5.78 11.33 -25.27
CA GLY A 266 -5.89 10.46 -26.46
C GLY A 266 -6.56 9.11 -26.19
N CYS A 267 -7.40 8.98 -25.17
CA CYS A 267 -8.11 7.73 -24.94
C CYS A 267 -9.52 7.92 -24.42
N GLU A 268 -10.38 7.03 -24.89
CA GLU A 268 -11.83 7.04 -24.73
C GLU A 268 -12.26 6.31 -23.44
N THR A 269 -11.39 6.23 -22.44
CA THR A 269 -11.60 5.41 -21.23
C THR A 269 -11.23 6.20 -19.99
N LYS A 270 -11.98 6.01 -18.90
CA LYS A 270 -11.67 6.59 -17.59
C LYS A 270 -10.91 5.62 -16.72
N TYR A 271 -9.87 6.11 -16.05
CA TYR A 271 -9.09 5.32 -15.11
C TYR A 271 -9.55 5.54 -13.67
N TYR A 272 -9.67 4.46 -12.92
CA TYR A 272 -10.02 4.42 -11.50
C TYR A 272 -8.96 3.65 -10.72
N ASP A 273 -8.35 4.30 -9.73
CA ASP A 273 -7.47 3.68 -8.74
C ASP A 273 -8.14 3.55 -7.40
N GLY A 274 -7.77 2.55 -6.59
CA GLY A 274 -8.35 2.44 -5.26
C GLY A 274 -7.65 1.39 -4.41
N PHE A 275 -7.78 1.57 -3.10
CA PHE A 275 -7.05 0.81 -2.12
C PHE A 275 -7.90 0.70 -0.86
N GLY A 276 -7.85 -0.45 -0.20
CA GLY A 276 -8.46 -0.52 1.12
C GLY A 276 -8.50 -1.90 1.72
N ARG A 277 -9.35 -1.99 2.74
CA ARG A 277 -9.70 -3.24 3.39
C ARG A 277 -11.19 -3.52 3.28
N VAL A 278 -11.53 -4.79 3.14
CA VAL A 278 -12.87 -5.34 3.19
C VAL A 278 -12.92 -6.47 4.22
N ALA A 279 -14.12 -6.99 4.49
CA ALA A 279 -14.32 -8.10 5.39
C ALA A 279 -13.48 -9.33 4.97
N SER A 280 -12.91 -10.04 5.94
CA SER A 280 -11.95 -11.13 5.69
C SER A 280 -12.54 -12.37 5.03
N ASN A 281 -13.88 -12.47 4.97
CA ASN A 281 -14.59 -13.52 4.24
C ASN A 281 -14.72 -13.24 2.74
N ILE A 282 -14.49 -12.00 2.30
CA ILE A 282 -14.47 -11.62 0.88
C ILE A 282 -13.12 -12.04 0.28
N ALA A 283 -13.16 -12.79 -0.81
CA ALA A 283 -11.99 -13.27 -1.54
C ALA A 283 -11.84 -12.60 -2.92
N ARG A 284 -12.95 -12.14 -3.50
CA ARG A 284 -12.96 -11.49 -4.82
C ARG A 284 -14.04 -10.41 -4.87
N ILE A 285 -13.75 -9.31 -5.56
CA ILE A 285 -14.71 -8.25 -5.89
C ILE A 285 -14.76 -8.14 -7.41
N ARG A 286 -15.95 -8.16 -7.99
CA ARG A 286 -16.17 -7.92 -9.42
C ARG A 286 -16.77 -6.53 -9.62
N ILE A 287 -16.22 -5.77 -10.55
CA ILE A 287 -16.80 -4.54 -11.08
C ILE A 287 -17.44 -4.85 -12.43
N ALA A 288 -18.72 -4.51 -12.61
CA ALA A 288 -19.46 -4.70 -13.85
C ALA A 288 -20.16 -3.38 -14.23
N PRO A 289 -19.65 -2.64 -15.22
CA PRO A 289 -20.29 -1.42 -15.72
C PRO A 289 -21.61 -1.74 -16.41
N ALA A 290 -22.62 -0.90 -16.20
CA ALA A 290 -23.94 -1.06 -16.78
C ALA A 290 -23.87 -0.99 -18.31
N GLY A 291 -24.54 -1.93 -18.99
CA GLY A 291 -24.52 -2.00 -20.45
C GLY A 291 -23.21 -2.54 -21.05
N SER A 292 -22.19 -2.83 -20.24
CA SER A 292 -20.93 -3.43 -20.69
C SER A 292 -20.86 -4.92 -20.34
N ARG A 293 -20.29 -5.72 -21.24
CA ARG A 293 -19.89 -7.10 -20.94
C ARG A 293 -18.51 -7.20 -20.28
N ASN A 294 -17.76 -6.10 -20.27
CA ASN A 294 -16.42 -6.07 -19.69
C ASN A 294 -16.54 -5.99 -18.17
N THR A 295 -16.12 -7.04 -17.48
CA THR A 295 -16.06 -7.05 -16.02
C THR A 295 -14.61 -7.04 -15.57
N HIS A 296 -14.36 -6.47 -14.38
CA HIS A 296 -13.04 -6.39 -13.79
C HIS A 296 -13.04 -7.13 -12.45
N ASP A 297 -12.26 -8.20 -12.35
CA ASP A 297 -12.17 -9.03 -11.14
C ASP A 297 -10.93 -8.65 -10.31
N ILE A 298 -11.16 -8.35 -9.04
CA ILE A 298 -10.14 -7.94 -8.08
C ILE A 298 -9.98 -9.03 -7.04
N THR A 299 -8.73 -9.46 -6.83
CA THR A 299 -8.39 -10.41 -5.79
C THR A 299 -8.25 -9.71 -4.44
N VAL A 300 -8.84 -10.31 -3.40
CA VAL A 300 -8.73 -9.84 -2.01
C VAL A 300 -7.88 -10.82 -1.20
N THR A 301 -6.83 -10.33 -0.54
CA THR A 301 -5.95 -11.16 0.30
C THR A 301 -5.86 -10.61 1.71
N ASP A 302 -6.19 -11.43 2.71
CA ASP A 302 -6.25 -11.01 4.13
C ASP A 302 -7.06 -9.72 4.33
N GLY A 303 -8.16 -9.60 3.58
CA GLY A 303 -9.06 -8.45 3.54
C GLY A 303 -8.53 -7.25 2.74
N TRP A 304 -7.33 -7.28 2.17
CA TRP A 304 -6.78 -6.17 1.38
C TRP A 304 -7.14 -6.26 -0.10
N TYR A 305 -7.43 -5.11 -0.71
CA TYR A 305 -7.62 -4.99 -2.15
C TYR A 305 -6.86 -3.77 -2.70
N ALA A 306 -6.47 -3.87 -3.97
CA ALA A 306 -6.04 -2.76 -4.80
C ALA A 306 -6.82 -2.85 -6.10
N VAL A 307 -7.27 -1.72 -6.64
CA VAL A 307 -7.99 -1.67 -7.91
C VAL A 307 -7.29 -0.69 -8.83
N SER A 308 -7.08 -1.10 -10.07
CA SER A 308 -6.57 -0.31 -11.18
C SER A 308 -7.46 -0.64 -12.39
N TRP A 309 -8.59 0.04 -12.50
CA TRP A 309 -9.66 -0.29 -13.45
C TRP A 309 -9.78 0.77 -14.55
N LEU A 310 -10.04 0.32 -15.79
CA LEU A 310 -10.41 1.19 -16.91
C LEU A 310 -11.89 1.00 -17.23
N ASP A 311 -12.66 2.06 -17.04
CA ASP A 311 -14.03 2.14 -17.53
C ASP A 311 -14.01 2.42 -19.03
N PRO A 312 -14.64 1.57 -19.86
CA PRO A 312 -14.79 1.84 -21.29
C PRO A 312 -15.67 3.06 -21.59
N ASP A 313 -16.40 3.62 -20.61
CA ASP A 313 -17.15 4.86 -20.80
C ASP A 313 -16.23 6.11 -20.66
N PRO A 314 -16.04 6.91 -21.73
CA PRO A 314 -15.26 8.14 -21.67
C PRO A 314 -15.95 9.27 -20.87
N HIS A 315 -17.26 9.20 -20.64
CA HIS A 315 -18.06 10.30 -20.11
C HIS A 315 -18.17 10.30 -18.58
N GLY A 316 -17.94 9.19 -17.88
CA GLY A 316 -18.16 9.10 -16.44
C GLY A 316 -17.78 7.76 -15.85
N SER A 317 -17.89 7.66 -14.52
CA SER A 317 -18.21 6.33 -13.97
C SER A 317 -19.65 6.15 -14.37
N GLY A 318 -19.88 5.38 -15.43
CA GLY A 318 -21.23 4.94 -15.73
C GLY A 318 -21.81 4.22 -14.51
N LYS A 319 -23.10 3.90 -14.52
CA LYS A 319 -23.64 3.04 -13.46
C LYS A 319 -22.82 1.75 -13.43
N TYR A 320 -22.44 1.25 -12.26
CA TYR A 320 -21.69 -0.01 -12.15
C TYR A 320 -22.20 -0.85 -10.99
N THR A 321 -22.03 -2.16 -11.12
CA THR A 321 -22.36 -3.12 -10.08
C THR A 321 -21.07 -3.67 -9.49
N LEU A 322 -20.95 -3.59 -8.17
CA LEU A 322 -19.92 -4.26 -7.39
C LEU A 322 -20.50 -5.53 -6.81
N THR A 323 -19.85 -6.68 -7.05
CA THR A 323 -20.25 -7.96 -6.47
C THR A 323 -19.10 -8.55 -5.68
N ALA A 324 -19.31 -8.78 -4.38
CA ALA A 324 -18.36 -9.44 -3.50
C ALA A 324 -18.64 -10.94 -3.43
N TYR A 325 -17.59 -11.74 -3.54
CA TYR A 325 -17.64 -13.20 -3.50
C TYR A 325 -16.76 -13.73 -2.37
N ASP A 326 -17.20 -14.83 -1.77
CA ASP A 326 -16.35 -15.61 -0.88
C ASP A 326 -15.37 -16.51 -1.66
N LYS A 327 -14.58 -17.31 -0.93
CA LYS A 327 -13.60 -18.24 -1.51
C LYS A 327 -14.22 -19.37 -2.34
N THR A 328 -15.51 -19.67 -2.16
CA THR A 328 -16.24 -20.69 -2.92
C THR A 328 -16.91 -20.12 -4.18
N GLY A 329 -16.86 -18.80 -4.36
CA GLY A 329 -17.55 -18.12 -5.45
C GLY A 329 -19.01 -17.80 -5.14
N LYS A 330 -19.48 -17.99 -3.91
CA LYS A 330 -20.80 -17.57 -3.48
C LYS A 330 -20.84 -16.05 -3.35
N VAL A 331 -21.89 -15.44 -3.88
CA VAL A 331 -22.15 -14.00 -3.72
C VAL A 331 -22.44 -13.70 -2.26
N LEU A 332 -21.66 -12.82 -1.67
CA LEU A 332 -21.85 -12.32 -0.31
C LEU A 332 -22.68 -11.03 -0.29
N LYS A 333 -22.43 -10.13 -1.25
CA LYS A 333 -23.09 -8.81 -1.34
C LYS A 333 -22.99 -8.25 -2.75
N THR A 334 -24.01 -7.50 -3.16
CA THR A 334 -24.04 -6.74 -4.42
C THR A 334 -24.44 -5.30 -4.12
N VAL A 335 -23.76 -4.33 -4.74
CA VAL A 335 -24.09 -2.90 -4.66
C VAL A 335 -24.14 -2.32 -6.06
N HIS A 336 -25.10 -1.44 -6.30
CA HIS A 336 -25.26 -0.70 -7.55
C HIS A 336 -24.93 0.78 -7.29
N ASN A 337 -24.05 1.34 -8.11
CA ASN A 337 -23.73 2.77 -8.17
C ASN A 337 -24.26 3.34 -9.48
#